data_AF-A0A967HDW5-F1
#
_entry.id   AF-A0A967HDW5-F1
#
_cell.length_a   1.000
_cell.length_b   1.000
_cell.length_c   1.000
_cell.angle_alpha   90.00
_cell.angle_beta   90.00
_cell.angle_gamma   90.00
#
_symmetry.space_group_name_H-M   'P 1'
#
loop_
_entity.id
_entity.type
_entity.pdbx_description
1 polymer ?
#
loop_
_entity_poly.entity_id
_entity_poly.type
_entity_poly.pdbx_seq_one_letter_code
_entity_poly.pdbx_strand_id
1 'polypeptide(L)'
;TSPHLCDFSERILVDRVPVSRDALLAAGRRLWPAVEREAPSFFEATTAIAFLVLAEAGVDLGVVEVGLGGRLDSTNVVVPEVAVLTNVAMDHA
;
A
#
# COMPACT_ATOMS: atom_id res chain seq x y z
N THR A 1 2.80 0.53 5.13
CA THR A 1 3.11 1.75 5.88
C THR A 1 3.79 2.77 4.98
N SER A 2 3.80 4.04 5.37
CA SER A 2 4.42 5.13 4.60
C SER A 2 4.78 6.35 5.46
N PRO A 3 5.84 7.11 5.12
CA PRO A 3 6.85 6.84 4.11
C PRO A 3 7.79 5.68 4.53
N HIS A 4 8.70 5.30 3.64
CA HIS A 4 9.83 4.44 4.00
C HIS A 4 11.01 5.32 4.44
N LEU A 5 11.91 4.77 5.24
CA LEU A 5 13.10 5.46 5.73
C LEU A 5 14.31 5.23 4.82
N CYS A 6 14.60 3.96 4.49
CA CYS A 6 15.80 3.58 3.75
C CYS A 6 15.49 2.74 2.50
N ASP A 7 14.68 1.68 2.64
CA ASP A 7 14.35 0.77 1.55
C ASP A 7 12.83 0.73 1.29
N PHE A 8 12.45 0.71 0.01
CA PHE A 8 11.05 0.69 -0.40
C PHE A 8 10.26 -0.51 0.17
N SER A 9 10.92 -1.65 0.39
CA SER A 9 10.30 -2.85 0.98
C SER A 9 9.76 -2.61 2.40
N GLU A 10 10.25 -1.60 3.12
CA GLU A 10 9.72 -1.21 4.43
C GLU A 10 8.23 -0.82 4.39
N ARG A 11 7.69 -0.48 3.21
CA ARG A 11 6.27 -0.14 3.06
C ARG A 11 5.34 -1.34 3.13
N ILE A 12 5.84 -2.55 2.84
CA ILE A 12 5.03 -3.76 2.69
C ILE A 12 5.69 -4.87 3.51
N LEU A 13 5.03 -5.25 4.61
CA LEU A 13 5.51 -6.28 5.51
C LEU A 13 4.51 -7.44 5.56
N VAL A 14 5.04 -8.66 5.62
CA VAL A 14 4.30 -9.87 5.96
C VAL A 14 4.95 -10.44 7.21
N ASP A 15 4.16 -10.74 8.24
CA ASP A 15 4.66 -11.17 9.55
C ASP A 15 5.75 -10.27 10.15
N ARG A 16 5.61 -8.95 9.94
CA ARG A 16 6.58 -7.90 10.35
C ARG A 16 7.95 -7.99 9.67
N VAL A 17 8.06 -8.75 8.59
CA VAL A 17 9.28 -8.84 7.77
C VAL A 17 9.01 -8.12 6.43
N PRO A 18 9.88 -7.19 6.00
CA PRO A 18 9.78 -6.61 4.67
C PRO A 18 9.74 -7.69 3.59
N VAL A 19 8.84 -7.55 2.62
CA VAL A 19 8.74 -8.51 1.53
C VAL A 19 9.99 -8.47 0.65
N SER A 20 10.31 -9.60 0.02
CA SER A 20 11.50 -9.68 -0.83
C SER A 20 11.39 -8.76 -2.05
N ARG A 21 12.55 -8.29 -2.52
CA ARG A 21 12.62 -7.51 -3.77
C ARG A 21 12.02 -8.26 -4.96
N ASP A 22 12.18 -9.58 -5.00
CA ASP A 22 11.62 -10.42 -6.06
C ASP A 22 10.09 -10.43 -6.03
N ALA A 23 9.47 -10.50 -4.84
CA ALA A 23 8.01 -10.40 -4.71
C ALA A 23 7.50 -9.03 -5.19
N LEU A 24 8.19 -7.95 -4.82
CA LEU A 24 7.85 -6.59 -5.28
C LEU A 24 7.98 -6.45 -6.81
N LEU A 25 9.05 -6.99 -7.40
CA LEU A 25 9.26 -6.97 -8.84
C LEU A 25 8.24 -7.83 -9.57
N ALA A 26 7.87 -8.99 -9.03
CA ALA A 26 6.84 -9.84 -9.59
C ALA A 26 5.48 -9.13 -9.61
N ALA A 27 5.06 -8.56 -8.47
CA ALA A 27 3.83 -7.79 -8.37
C ALA A 27 3.83 -6.55 -9.28
N GLY A 28 4.95 -5.81 -9.30
CA GLY A 28 5.13 -4.64 -10.17
C GLY A 28 5.01 -5.00 -11.65
N ARG A 29 5.65 -6.09 -12.09
CA ARG A 29 5.54 -6.58 -13.48
C ARG A 29 4.12 -7.02 -13.82
N ARG A 30 3.42 -7.67 -12.88
CA ARG A 30 2.03 -8.10 -13.08
C ARG A 30 1.08 -6.91 -13.25
N LEU A 31 1.33 -5.82 -12.53
CA LEU A 31 0.53 -4.59 -12.60
C LEU A 31 0.98 -3.63 -13.70
N TRP A 32 2.18 -3.79 -14.25
CA TRP A 32 2.78 -2.89 -15.24
C TRP A 32 1.84 -2.54 -16.42
N PRO A 33 1.13 -3.51 -17.05
CA PRO A 33 0.23 -3.17 -18.15
C PRO A 33 -0.92 -2.23 -17.73
N ALA A 34 -1.40 -2.33 -16.49
CA ALA A 34 -2.42 -1.42 -15.96
C ALA A 34 -1.81 -0.06 -15.61
N VAL A 35 -0.59 -0.05 -15.05
CA VAL A 35 0.14 1.19 -14.76
C VAL A 35 0.41 1.99 -16.03
N GLU A 36 0.83 1.35 -17.12
CA GLU A 36 1.04 2.02 -18.41
C GLU A 36 -0.25 2.61 -18.99
N ARG A 37 -1.38 1.92 -18.80
CA ARG A 37 -2.66 2.35 -19.37
C ARG A 37 -3.31 3.49 -18.58
N GLU A 38 -3.33 3.38 -17.25
CA GLU A 38 -4.03 4.33 -16.39
C GLU A 38 -3.14 5.50 -15.95
N ALA A 39 -1.82 5.39 -16.12
CA ALA A 39 -0.82 6.36 -15.66
C ALA A 39 -1.06 6.85 -14.22
N PRO A 40 -1.19 5.92 -13.24
CA PRO A 40 -1.47 6.29 -11.86
C PRO A 40 -0.29 7.05 -11.26
N SER A 41 -0.58 7.83 -10.21
CA SER A 41 0.47 8.37 -9.36
C SER A 41 1.32 7.27 -8.75
N PHE A 42 2.51 7.64 -8.26
CA PHE A 42 3.38 6.71 -7.55
C PHE A 42 2.67 6.04 -6.37
N PHE A 43 1.88 6.80 -5.59
CA PHE A 43 1.20 6.26 -4.42
C PHE A 43 0.07 5.29 -4.80
N GLU A 44 -0.70 5.58 -5.85
CA GLU A 44 -1.71 4.66 -6.38
C GLU A 44 -1.09 3.35 -6.88
N ALA A 45 -0.02 3.43 -7.67
CA ALA A 45 0.67 2.25 -8.19
C ALA A 45 1.24 1.38 -7.05
N THR A 46 1.88 2.01 -6.07
CA THR A 46 2.50 1.29 -4.95
C THR A 46 1.48 0.73 -3.96
N THR A 47 0.33 1.38 -3.80
CA THR A 47 -0.81 0.86 -3.05
C THR A 47 -1.37 -0.40 -3.73
N ALA A 48 -1.51 -0.39 -5.05
CA ALA A 48 -1.95 -1.57 -5.80
C ALA A 48 -0.95 -2.74 -5.66
N ILE A 49 0.36 -2.46 -5.72
CA ILE A 49 1.41 -3.46 -5.45
C ILE A 49 1.27 -4.03 -4.03
N ALA A 50 1.08 -3.17 -3.02
CA ALA A 50 0.92 -3.61 -1.63
C ALA A 50 -0.27 -4.56 -1.47
N PHE A 51 -1.44 -4.21 -2.02
CA PHE A 51 -2.62 -5.07 -1.96
C PHE A 51 -2.42 -6.40 -2.70
N LEU A 52 -1.79 -6.39 -3.87
CA LEU A 52 -1.50 -7.61 -4.61
C LEU A 52 -0.56 -8.53 -3.81
N VAL A 53 0.52 -7.98 -3.23
CA VAL A 53 1.48 -8.75 -2.44
C VAL A 53 0.83 -9.35 -1.19
N LEU A 54 0.01 -8.59 -0.48
CA LEU A 54 -0.71 -9.10 0.70
C LEU A 54 -1.70 -10.20 0.32
N ALA A 55 -2.41 -10.04 -0.80
CA ALA A 55 -3.33 -11.06 -1.31
C ALA A 55 -2.61 -12.35 -1.72
N GLU A 56 -1.46 -12.24 -2.41
CA GLU A 56 -0.65 -13.39 -2.82
C GLU A 56 0.02 -14.10 -1.63
N ALA A 57 0.38 -13.35 -0.58
CA ALA A 57 0.89 -13.91 0.66
C ALA A 57 -0.19 -14.65 1.49
N GLY A 58 -1.47 -14.47 1.16
CA GLY A 58 -2.58 -15.12 1.85
C GLY A 58 -2.72 -14.69 3.31
N VAL A 59 -2.48 -13.41 3.60
CA VAL A 59 -2.58 -12.90 4.98
C VAL A 59 -4.00 -13.03 5.53
N ASP A 60 -4.12 -13.45 6.79
CA ASP A 60 -5.43 -13.53 7.46
C ASP A 60 -6.02 -12.13 7.72
N LEU A 61 -5.16 -11.15 8.01
CA LEU A 61 -5.53 -9.75 8.25
C LEU A 61 -4.45 -8.80 7.76
N GLY A 62 -4.85 -7.80 6.96
CA GLY A 62 -3.97 -6.71 6.53
C GLY A 62 -4.19 -5.44 7.36
N VAL A 63 -3.10 -4.82 7.82
CA VAL A 63 -3.15 -3.46 8.41
C VAL A 63 -2.69 -2.46 7.35
N VAL A 64 -3.58 -1.54 6.98
CA VAL A 64 -3.35 -0.57 5.90
C VAL A 64 -3.31 0.82 6.49
N GLU A 65 -2.14 1.44 6.43
CA GLU A 65 -1.95 2.84 6.81
C GLU A 65 -2.36 3.75 5.65
N VAL A 66 -3.23 4.71 5.93
CA VAL A 66 -3.67 5.74 4.97
C VAL A 66 -2.49 6.66 4.65
N GLY A 67 -2.30 6.99 3.36
CA GLY A 67 -1.25 7.91 2.93
C GLY A 67 -1.52 9.36 3.32
N LEU A 68 -2.69 9.88 2.94
CA LEU A 68 -3.11 11.25 3.21
C LEU A 68 -4.63 11.34 3.47
N GLY A 69 -4.99 11.77 4.67
CA GLY A 69 -6.39 12.07 5.03
C GLY A 69 -7.25 10.82 5.17
N GLY A 70 -7.79 10.30 4.06
CA GLY A 70 -8.61 9.07 4.07
C GLY A 70 -9.62 8.98 2.93
N ARG A 71 -10.58 9.92 2.85
CA ARG A 71 -11.72 9.83 1.91
C ARG A 71 -11.30 9.64 0.45
N LEU A 72 -10.23 10.29 0.03
CA LEU A 72 -9.70 10.26 -1.34
C LEU A 72 -8.34 9.57 -1.42
N ASP A 73 -7.91 8.92 -0.34
CA ASP A 73 -6.64 8.22 -0.32
C ASP A 73 -6.72 6.93 -1.15
N SER A 74 -5.62 6.57 -1.81
CA SER A 74 -5.55 5.36 -2.64
C SER A 74 -5.83 4.08 -1.86
N THR A 75 -5.64 4.07 -0.54
CA THR A 75 -5.96 2.91 0.30
C THR A 75 -7.45 2.74 0.54
N ASN A 76 -8.27 3.77 0.31
CA ASN A 76 -9.71 3.79 0.59
C ASN A 76 -10.54 3.11 -0.51
N VAL A 77 -10.10 1.93 -0.95
CA VAL A 77 -10.76 1.07 -1.96
C VAL A 77 -11.15 -0.29 -1.39
N VAL A 78 -10.96 -0.48 -0.08
CA VAL A 78 -11.29 -1.71 0.66
C VAL A 78 -12.40 -1.42 1.68
N VAL A 79 -13.11 -2.47 2.10
CA VAL A 79 -14.06 -2.41 3.22
C VAL A 79 -13.37 -2.99 4.45
N PRO A 80 -12.92 -2.17 5.41
CA PRO A 80 -12.23 -2.67 6.59
C PRO A 80 -13.22 -3.21 7.63
N GLU A 81 -12.80 -4.24 8.36
CA GLU A 81 -13.51 -4.70 9.58
C GLU A 81 -13.48 -3.62 10.68
N VAL A 82 -12.38 -2.86 10.74
CA VAL A 82 -12.16 -1.79 11.72
C VAL A 82 -11.46 -0.61 11.04
N ALA A 83 -12.02 0.59 11.22
CA ALA A 83 -11.37 1.85 10.84
C ALA A 83 -10.82 2.55 12.08
N VAL A 84 -9.61 3.09 11.99
CA VAL A 84 -8.92 3.74 13.11
C VAL A 84 -8.56 5.17 12.72
N LEU A 85 -8.96 6.13 13.55
CA LEU A 85 -8.50 7.52 13.51
C LEU A 85 -7.66 7.77 14.76
N THR A 86 -6.38 8.07 14.60
CA THR A 86 -5.45 8.22 15.73
C THR A 86 -5.60 9.59 16.40
N ASN A 87 -5.25 10.65 15.68
CA ASN A 87 -5.24 12.04 16.12
C ASN A 87 -5.62 12.94 14.95
N VAL A 88 -6.24 14.07 15.25
CA VAL A 88 -6.61 15.08 14.24
C VAL A 88 -5.98 16.41 14.65
N ALA A 89 -5.16 16.96 13.77
CA ALA A 89 -4.48 18.24 13.93
C ALA A 89 -4.42 18.96 12.59
N MET A 90 -4.04 20.24 12.61
CA MET A 90 -3.77 20.98 11.37
C MET A 90 -2.48 20.46 10.76
N ASP A 91 -2.60 19.84 9.59
CA ASP A 91 -1.53 19.40 8.72
C ASP A 91 -2.09 19.37 7.28
N HIS A 92 -1.22 19.33 6.26
CA HIS A 92 -1.61 19.15 4.85
C HIS A 92 -2.72 20.11 4.34
N ALA A 93 -2.61 21.40 4.68
CA ALA A 93 -3.53 22.46 4.28
C ALA A 93 -3.41 22.86 2.79
#